data_AF-A0A0E0QUY2-F1
#
_entry.id   AF-A0A0E0QUY2-F1
#
_cell.length_a   1.000
_cell.length_b   1.000
_cell.length_c   1.000
_cell.angle_alpha   90.00
_cell.angle_beta   90.00
_cell.angle_gamma   90.00
#
_symmetry.space_group_name_H-M   'P 1'
#
loop_
_entity.id
_entity.type
_entity.pdbx_description
1 polymer ?
#
loop_
_entity_poly.entity_id
_entity_poly.type
_entity_poly.pdbx_seq_one_letter_code
_entity_poly.pdbx_strand_id
1 'polypeptide(L)'
;MARAANRRRRRGGVVYAVVLDDKEGSLVFRFRRKDLFSDDDDPPPAARRRFPRPVAHFPRGYYHYVFHSFTVSGKQILGVSPFGATVVIEDDGRPGGSGAMRAGPELGTTTCQPILLPIRDDMVLVMAYLPQPAGRSNFAVMRRLPDGGGGGGGWRVVPVPEPPLGGPGDYYCRKPAPVVTAYMTIGRRTWVSIAGEGTFSLDAGGAAAWRKEGSWELPLHGQAMYVRELGAAIGLGRGPGPYGGVVLWLCACDVEARPPVIRRSWNETFPRELVAAHSQYDCPGNLVYVGDGRFCICWVAGVEHDRPETNDMVARTAVVTMAVRLRRSAGGELQLTKLRYHLMSPQGRRAYFVQPHIP
;
A
#
# COMPACT_ATOMS: atom_id res chain seq x y z
N MET A 1 35.60 -4.50 -4.01
CA MET A 1 34.42 -4.00 -3.27
C MET A 1 33.32 -3.33 -4.12
N ALA A 2 33.59 -2.80 -5.33
CA ALA A 2 32.58 -2.14 -6.18
C ALA A 2 31.44 -3.04 -6.73
N ARG A 3 31.67 -4.36 -6.88
CA ARG A 3 30.64 -5.31 -7.39
C ARG A 3 29.50 -5.59 -6.41
N ALA A 4 29.70 -5.45 -5.10
CA ALA A 4 28.67 -5.70 -4.09
C ALA A 4 27.69 -4.52 -3.97
N ALA A 5 28.19 -3.28 -4.08
CA ALA A 5 27.37 -2.07 -4.14
C ALA A 5 26.47 -2.04 -5.39
N ASN A 6 26.97 -2.56 -6.52
CA ASN A 6 26.22 -2.59 -7.78
C ASN A 6 25.13 -3.69 -7.82
N ARG A 7 25.25 -4.74 -7.00
CA ARG A 7 24.18 -5.74 -6.82
C ARG A 7 23.04 -5.23 -5.92
N ARG A 8 23.34 -4.41 -4.91
CA ARG A 8 22.30 -3.74 -4.09
C ARG A 8 21.47 -2.74 -4.91
N ARG A 9 22.08 -2.04 -5.88
CA ARG A 9 21.40 -1.14 -6.83
C ARG A 9 20.37 -1.82 -7.75
N ARG A 10 20.40 -3.16 -7.92
CA ARG A 10 19.52 -3.89 -8.84
C ARG A 10 18.22 -4.44 -8.22
N ARG A 11 18.03 -4.38 -6.89
CA ARG A 11 16.83 -4.93 -6.24
C ARG A 11 15.60 -3.99 -6.31
N GLY A 12 15.77 -2.68 -6.47
CA GLY A 12 14.67 -1.70 -6.48
C GLY A 12 13.96 -1.51 -7.83
N GLY A 13 13.74 -2.59 -8.58
CA GLY A 13 13.37 -2.50 -10.00
C GLY A 13 11.96 -2.95 -10.36
N VAL A 14 11.15 -3.38 -9.40
CA VAL A 14 9.85 -4.01 -9.70
C VAL A 14 8.78 -3.49 -8.74
N VAL A 15 7.61 -3.24 -9.29
CA VAL A 15 6.39 -2.90 -8.57
C VAL A 15 5.28 -3.79 -9.11
N TYR A 16 4.31 -4.11 -8.28
CA TYR A 16 3.17 -4.92 -8.67
C TYR A 16 1.91 -4.07 -8.59
N ALA A 17 1.07 -4.14 -9.61
CA ALA A 17 -0.27 -3.60 -9.54
C ALA A 17 -1.23 -4.74 -9.29
N VAL A 18 -2.11 -4.57 -8.32
CA VAL A 18 -3.22 -5.46 -8.05
C VAL A 18 -4.45 -4.81 -8.64
N VAL A 19 -5.12 -5.50 -9.55
CA VAL A 19 -6.41 -5.07 -10.12
C VAL A 19 -7.48 -6.02 -9.61
N LEU A 20 -8.54 -5.42 -9.07
CA LEU A 20 -9.72 -6.10 -8.58
C LEU A 20 -10.79 -5.98 -9.66
N ASP A 21 -11.04 -7.10 -10.33
CA ASP A 21 -11.94 -7.25 -11.46
C ASP A 21 -13.19 -8.02 -11.04
N ASP A 22 -14.36 -7.56 -11.46
CA ASP A 22 -15.62 -8.21 -11.09
C ASP A 22 -15.80 -9.55 -11.78
N LYS A 23 -15.26 -9.73 -12.98
CA LYS A 23 -15.42 -10.97 -13.76
C LYS A 23 -14.29 -11.93 -13.45
N GLU A 24 -13.06 -11.43 -13.51
CA GLU A 24 -11.86 -12.26 -13.41
C GLU A 24 -11.44 -12.52 -11.95
N GLY A 25 -11.87 -11.71 -10.99
CA GLY A 25 -11.37 -11.76 -9.61
C GLY A 25 -10.16 -10.85 -9.42
N SER A 26 -9.12 -11.30 -8.71
CA SER A 26 -7.92 -10.47 -8.48
C SER A 26 -6.80 -10.84 -9.46
N LEU A 27 -6.28 -9.83 -10.17
CA LEU A 27 -5.19 -9.97 -11.12
C LEU A 27 -3.96 -9.20 -10.61
N VAL A 28 -2.80 -9.84 -10.61
CA VAL A 28 -1.54 -9.20 -10.21
C VAL A 28 -0.65 -9.03 -11.42
N PHE A 29 -0.17 -7.81 -11.62
CA PHE A 29 0.63 -7.40 -12.76
C PHE A 29 1.99 -6.95 -12.29
N ARG A 30 3.04 -7.39 -12.98
CA ARG A 30 4.42 -7.04 -12.66
C ARG A 30 4.93 -5.94 -13.58
N PHE A 31 5.31 -4.81 -13.00
CA PHE A 31 5.90 -3.67 -13.69
C PHE A 31 7.37 -3.53 -13.34
N ARG A 32 8.23 -3.34 -14.34
CA ARG A 32 9.61 -2.93 -14.09
C ARG A 32 9.62 -1.43 -13.86
N ARG A 33 10.62 -0.95 -13.13
CA ARG A 33 10.81 0.48 -12.88
C ARG A 33 10.89 1.27 -14.19
N LYS A 34 11.57 0.75 -15.21
CA LYS A 34 11.61 1.40 -16.53
C LYS A 34 10.25 1.51 -17.22
N ASP A 35 9.30 0.65 -16.85
CA ASP A 35 7.94 0.66 -17.41
C ASP A 35 7.08 1.76 -16.76
N LEU A 36 7.47 2.25 -15.56
CA LEU A 36 6.83 3.36 -14.85
C LEU A 36 7.64 4.67 -14.96
N PHE A 37 8.95 4.58 -15.22
CA PHE A 37 9.88 5.69 -15.30
C PHE A 37 10.77 5.56 -16.55
N SER A 38 10.67 6.47 -17.53
CA SER A 38 11.74 6.67 -18.51
C SER A 38 12.84 7.59 -17.94
N ASP A 39 14.11 7.20 -18.00
CA ASP A 39 15.20 8.06 -17.53
C ASP A 39 15.40 9.28 -18.46
N ASP A 40 14.79 9.29 -19.65
CA ASP A 40 14.89 10.36 -20.64
C ASP A 40 13.91 11.52 -20.38
N ASP A 41 14.29 12.71 -20.87
CA ASP A 41 13.50 13.95 -20.91
C ASP A 41 12.47 13.97 -22.06
N ASP A 42 12.19 12.79 -22.63
CA ASP A 42 11.19 12.65 -23.69
C ASP A 42 9.82 13.16 -23.25
N PRO A 43 9.08 13.83 -24.16
CA PRO A 43 7.75 14.35 -23.88
C PRO A 43 6.84 13.23 -23.36
N PRO A 44 5.84 13.58 -22.53
CA PRO A 44 5.00 12.57 -21.89
C PRO A 44 4.33 11.72 -22.97
N PRO A 45 4.39 10.38 -22.91
CA PRO A 45 3.51 9.60 -23.75
C PRO A 45 2.10 9.82 -23.21
N ALA A 46 1.26 10.54 -23.98
CA ALA A 46 -0.19 10.52 -23.88
C ALA A 46 -0.81 9.14 -24.25
N ALA A 47 0.00 8.08 -24.20
CA ALA A 47 -0.39 6.76 -24.63
C ALA A 47 -1.07 6.04 -23.48
N ARG A 48 -2.35 5.69 -23.68
CA ARG A 48 -3.01 4.61 -22.95
C ARG A 48 -2.08 3.40 -22.97
N ARG A 49 -1.43 3.08 -21.85
CA ARG A 49 -0.57 1.91 -21.76
C ARG A 49 -1.45 0.71 -21.42
N ARG A 50 -1.25 -0.39 -22.15
CA ARG A 50 -1.88 -1.66 -21.78
C ARG A 50 -1.14 -2.24 -20.58
N PHE A 51 -1.89 -2.82 -19.64
CA PHE A 51 -1.27 -3.64 -18.60
C PHE A 51 -0.47 -4.77 -19.24
N PRO A 52 0.67 -5.18 -18.64
CA PRO A 52 1.37 -6.39 -19.06
C PRO A 52 0.47 -7.61 -18.85
N ARG A 53 0.93 -8.80 -19.25
CA ARG A 53 0.22 -10.04 -18.86
C ARG A 53 0.25 -10.19 -17.33
N PRO A 54 -0.85 -10.64 -16.70
CA PRO A 54 -0.85 -10.92 -15.27
C PRO A 54 0.17 -12.01 -14.95
N VAL A 55 0.85 -11.85 -13.82
CA VAL A 55 1.77 -12.85 -13.24
C VAL A 55 1.08 -13.71 -12.18
N ALA A 56 -0.09 -13.28 -11.71
CA ALA A 56 -0.96 -14.11 -10.89
C ALA A 56 -2.42 -13.78 -11.16
N HIS A 57 -3.26 -14.81 -11.06
CA HIS A 57 -4.70 -14.72 -11.18
C HIS A 57 -5.34 -15.48 -10.03
N PHE A 58 -6.19 -14.78 -9.29
CA PHE A 58 -6.99 -15.32 -8.21
C PHE A 58 -8.44 -15.26 -8.66
N PRO A 59 -8.99 -16.39 -9.15
CA PRO A 59 -10.34 -16.43 -9.69
C PRO A 59 -11.36 -15.90 -8.70
N ARG A 60 -12.44 -15.33 -9.22
CA ARG A 60 -13.57 -14.90 -8.40
C ARG A 60 -14.10 -16.08 -7.59
N GLY A 61 -14.09 -15.94 -6.26
CA GLY A 61 -14.76 -16.90 -5.36
C GLY A 61 -16.27 -16.67 -5.32
N TYR A 62 -17.01 -17.64 -4.76
CA TYR A 62 -18.48 -17.59 -4.59
C TYR A 62 -18.98 -16.35 -3.83
N TYR A 63 -18.14 -15.73 -3.00
CA TYR A 63 -18.49 -14.49 -2.31
C TYR A 63 -18.13 -13.27 -3.15
N HIS A 64 -19.16 -12.69 -3.76
CA HIS A 64 -19.13 -11.65 -4.78
C HIS A 64 -18.40 -10.32 -4.44
N TYR A 65 -17.85 -10.16 -3.22
CA TYR A 65 -17.25 -8.90 -2.71
C TYR A 65 -15.93 -9.10 -1.95
N VAL A 66 -15.35 -10.30 -2.00
CA VAL A 66 -14.25 -10.69 -1.11
C VAL A 66 -12.94 -10.54 -1.88
N PHE A 67 -12.50 -9.30 -2.03
CA PHE A 67 -11.19 -9.01 -2.60
C PHE A 67 -10.10 -9.34 -1.60
N HIS A 68 -9.12 -10.12 -2.04
CA HIS A 68 -7.94 -10.39 -1.24
C HIS A 68 -7.09 -9.11 -1.18
N SER A 69 -6.51 -8.84 -0.03
CA SER A 69 -5.42 -7.87 0.06
C SER A 69 -4.13 -8.59 -0.29
N PHE A 70 -3.26 -7.92 -1.04
CA PHE A 70 -2.00 -8.49 -1.49
C PHE A 70 -0.82 -7.66 -1.04
N THR A 71 0.32 -8.30 -0.91
CA THR A 71 1.62 -7.65 -0.76
C THR A 71 2.73 -8.51 -1.36
N VAL A 72 3.95 -7.98 -1.38
CA VAL A 72 5.12 -8.73 -1.83
C VAL A 72 6.18 -8.73 -0.74
N SER A 73 6.68 -9.92 -0.42
CA SER A 73 7.77 -10.14 0.52
C SER A 73 8.84 -11.00 -0.15
N GLY A 74 10.02 -10.43 -0.38
CA GLY A 74 11.07 -11.07 -1.19
C GLY A 74 10.61 -11.35 -2.62
N LYS A 75 10.51 -12.63 -2.99
CA LYS A 75 10.03 -13.11 -4.29
C LYS A 75 8.61 -13.69 -4.23
N GLN A 76 7.93 -13.57 -3.09
CA GLN A 76 6.62 -14.17 -2.88
C GLN A 76 5.55 -13.09 -2.88
N ILE A 77 4.51 -13.30 -3.67
CA ILE A 77 3.27 -12.55 -3.63
C ILE A 77 2.38 -13.25 -2.60
N LEU A 78 1.97 -12.50 -1.59
CA LEU A 78 1.12 -12.98 -0.51
C LEU A 78 -0.25 -12.35 -0.67
N GLY A 79 -1.30 -13.17 -0.58
CA GLY A 79 -2.69 -12.73 -0.57
C GLY A 79 -3.38 -13.16 0.72
N VAL A 80 -4.25 -12.31 1.25
CA VAL A 80 -5.08 -12.60 2.42
C VAL A 80 -6.51 -12.23 2.12
N SER A 81 -7.42 -13.19 2.30
CA SER A 81 -8.85 -12.96 2.16
C SER A 81 -9.40 -12.24 3.40
N PRO A 82 -10.52 -11.50 3.27
CA PRO A 82 -11.28 -10.99 4.41
C PRO A 82 -11.65 -12.03 5.47
N PHE A 83 -11.65 -13.32 5.14
CA PHE A 83 -11.94 -14.42 6.06
C PHE A 83 -10.69 -15.06 6.67
N GLY A 84 -9.51 -14.52 6.40
CA GLY A 84 -8.25 -15.00 6.99
C GLY A 84 -7.59 -16.17 6.24
N ALA A 85 -8.15 -16.58 5.10
CA ALA A 85 -7.49 -17.54 4.21
C ALA A 85 -6.30 -16.85 3.52
N THR A 86 -5.14 -17.50 3.50
CA THR A 86 -3.94 -16.93 2.90
C THR A 86 -3.45 -17.76 1.72
N VAL A 87 -2.83 -17.09 0.76
CA VAL A 87 -2.31 -17.68 -0.47
C VAL A 87 -0.91 -17.14 -0.74
N VAL A 88 -0.06 -17.99 -1.29
CA VAL A 88 1.34 -17.68 -1.61
C VAL A 88 1.62 -18.06 -3.05
N ILE A 89 2.22 -17.15 -3.79
CA ILE A 89 2.71 -17.38 -5.15
C ILE A 89 4.17 -16.98 -5.22
N GLU A 90 5.01 -17.84 -5.79
CA GLU A 90 6.39 -17.48 -6.12
C GLU A 90 6.43 -16.72 -7.45
N ASP A 91 6.95 -15.50 -7.43
CA ASP A 91 7.30 -14.77 -8.65
C ASP A 91 8.66 -15.28 -9.15
N ASP A 92 8.63 -16.11 -10.19
CA ASP A 92 9.81 -16.62 -10.88
C ASP A 92 10.50 -15.55 -11.76
N GLY A 93 9.92 -14.36 -11.84
CA GLY A 93 10.40 -13.21 -12.60
C GLY A 93 10.15 -13.31 -14.11
N ARG A 94 9.44 -14.34 -14.59
CA ARG A 94 9.12 -14.52 -16.01
C ARG A 94 7.79 -13.82 -16.35
N PRO A 95 7.72 -13.04 -17.45
CA PRO A 95 6.45 -12.47 -17.90
C PRO A 95 5.43 -13.57 -18.21
N GLY A 96 4.26 -13.55 -17.56
CA GLY A 96 3.19 -14.54 -17.77
C GLY A 96 3.44 -15.92 -17.17
N GLY A 97 4.52 -16.12 -16.40
CA GLY A 97 4.67 -17.28 -15.54
C GLY A 97 3.86 -17.05 -14.27
N SER A 98 2.74 -17.75 -14.10
CA SER A 98 2.15 -17.88 -12.77
C SER A 98 2.95 -18.94 -12.03
N GLY A 99 3.65 -18.55 -10.96
CA GLY A 99 4.08 -19.52 -9.97
C GLY A 99 2.89 -20.34 -9.50
N ALA A 100 3.11 -21.60 -9.14
CA ALA A 100 2.05 -22.44 -8.60
C ALA A 100 1.49 -21.78 -7.32
N MET A 101 0.20 -21.47 -7.31
CA MET A 101 -0.49 -20.95 -6.14
C MET A 101 -0.54 -22.04 -5.07
N ARG A 102 -0.17 -21.68 -3.85
CA ARG A 102 -0.18 -22.57 -2.69
C ARG A 102 -1.01 -21.92 -1.59
N ALA A 103 -1.72 -22.75 -0.83
CA ALA A 103 -2.31 -22.32 0.42
C ALA A 103 -1.19 -21.85 1.37
N GLY A 104 -1.39 -20.70 2.00
CA GLY A 104 -0.56 -20.23 3.08
C GLY A 104 -1.12 -20.66 4.45
N PRO A 105 -0.54 -20.18 5.56
CA PRO A 105 -1.04 -20.44 6.90
C PRO A 105 -2.38 -19.73 7.13
N GLU A 106 -3.28 -20.34 7.87
CA GLU A 106 -4.52 -19.68 8.26
C GLU A 106 -4.25 -18.60 9.32
N LEU A 107 -4.87 -17.42 9.16
CA LEU A 107 -4.79 -16.38 10.19
C LEU A 107 -5.59 -16.75 11.45
N GLY A 108 -6.52 -17.70 11.35
CA GLY A 108 -7.38 -18.14 12.45
C GLY A 108 -8.46 -17.13 12.85
N THR A 109 -8.52 -15.95 12.21
CA THR A 109 -9.52 -14.91 12.45
C THR A 109 -9.96 -14.20 11.18
N THR A 110 -11.16 -13.62 11.19
CA THR A 110 -11.67 -12.78 10.11
C THR A 110 -11.11 -11.36 10.24
N THR A 111 -10.25 -10.97 9.30
CA THR A 111 -9.73 -9.62 9.17
C THR A 111 -10.54 -8.88 8.12
N CYS A 112 -11.62 -8.21 8.52
CA CYS A 112 -12.41 -7.36 7.63
C CYS A 112 -11.47 -6.32 6.98
N GLN A 113 -11.26 -6.43 5.67
CA GLN A 113 -10.33 -5.59 4.88
C GLN A 113 -8.89 -5.62 5.44
N PRO A 114 -8.14 -6.71 5.22
CA PRO A 114 -6.78 -6.82 5.75
C PRO A 114 -5.85 -5.80 5.11
N ILE A 115 -4.89 -5.28 5.88
CA ILE A 115 -3.76 -4.50 5.41
C ILE A 115 -2.52 -5.38 5.57
N LEU A 116 -1.70 -5.46 4.53
CA LEU A 116 -0.47 -6.25 4.51
C LEU A 116 0.73 -5.34 4.35
N LEU A 117 1.50 -5.17 5.42
CA LEU A 117 2.70 -4.34 5.44
C LEU A 117 3.96 -5.21 5.44
N PRO A 118 4.77 -5.20 4.36
CA PRO A 118 6.03 -5.93 4.33
C PRO A 118 7.07 -5.22 5.20
N ILE A 119 7.48 -5.87 6.29
CA ILE A 119 8.48 -5.35 7.24
C ILE A 119 9.89 -5.71 6.80
N ARG A 120 10.06 -6.91 6.22
CA ARG A 120 11.31 -7.44 5.64
C ARG A 120 10.98 -8.60 4.69
N ASP A 121 11.99 -9.15 4.02
CA ASP A 121 11.84 -10.21 3.00
C ASP A 121 11.21 -11.53 3.53
N ASP A 122 11.14 -11.71 4.84
CA ASP A 122 10.62 -12.90 5.54
C ASP A 122 9.52 -12.56 6.56
N MET A 123 8.98 -11.34 6.55
CA MET A 123 8.02 -10.89 7.56
C MET A 123 7.02 -9.87 7.02
N VAL A 124 5.75 -10.15 7.27
CA VAL A 124 4.62 -9.27 6.95
C VAL A 124 3.76 -9.09 8.17
N LEU A 125 3.42 -7.84 8.48
CA LEU A 125 2.39 -7.52 9.46
C LEU A 125 1.04 -7.49 8.76
N VAL A 126 0.10 -8.26 9.30
CA VAL A 126 -1.30 -8.26 8.92
C VAL A 126 -2.07 -7.45 9.96
N MET A 127 -2.90 -6.52 9.49
CA MET A 127 -3.69 -5.63 10.33
C MET A 127 -5.12 -5.58 9.78
N ALA A 128 -6.14 -5.53 10.62
CA ALA A 128 -7.47 -5.13 10.17
C ALA A 128 -7.50 -3.62 9.87
N TYR A 129 -8.07 -3.20 8.74
CA TYR A 129 -8.32 -1.77 8.47
C TYR A 129 -9.27 -1.16 9.50
N LEU A 130 -10.27 -1.95 9.92
CA LEU A 130 -11.19 -1.66 11.01
C LEU A 130 -10.93 -2.64 12.16
N PRO A 131 -10.02 -2.31 13.09
CA PRO A 131 -9.83 -3.11 14.29
C PRO A 131 -11.16 -3.32 15.03
N GLN A 132 -11.46 -4.58 15.35
CA GLN A 132 -12.61 -4.97 16.14
C GLN A 132 -12.30 -4.85 17.65
N PRO A 133 -13.33 -4.80 18.52
CA PRO A 133 -13.14 -4.68 19.96
C PRO A 133 -12.26 -5.77 20.57
N ALA A 134 -11.78 -5.50 21.79
CA ALA A 134 -10.91 -6.40 22.56
C ALA A 134 -11.45 -7.85 22.60
N GLY A 135 -10.57 -8.82 22.38
CA GLY A 135 -10.90 -10.25 22.35
C GLY A 135 -10.94 -10.89 20.95
N ARG A 136 -10.74 -10.11 19.89
CA ARG A 136 -10.50 -10.60 18.52
C ARG A 136 -9.09 -10.22 18.05
N SER A 137 -8.44 -11.10 17.29
CA SER A 137 -7.11 -10.83 16.75
C SER A 137 -7.20 -9.90 15.53
N ASN A 138 -6.85 -8.63 15.72
CA ASN A 138 -6.77 -7.61 14.67
C ASN A 138 -5.37 -7.54 14.05
N PHE A 139 -4.36 -8.01 14.78
CA PHE A 139 -2.96 -7.93 14.38
C PHE A 139 -2.29 -9.31 14.43
N ALA A 140 -1.57 -9.64 13.37
CA ALA A 140 -0.78 -10.86 13.30
C ALA A 140 0.47 -10.64 12.47
N VAL A 141 1.55 -11.37 12.77
CA VAL A 141 2.77 -11.34 11.97
C VAL A 141 2.90 -12.67 11.25
N MET A 142 2.93 -12.62 9.92
CA MET A 142 3.34 -13.75 9.10
C MET A 142 4.87 -13.77 9.01
N ARG A 143 5.47 -14.91 9.38
CA ARG A 143 6.92 -15.15 9.27
C ARG A 143 7.21 -16.31 8.33
N ARG A 144 8.18 -16.13 7.43
CA ARG A 144 8.68 -17.20 6.57
C ARG A 144 9.46 -18.20 7.41
N LEU A 145 9.19 -19.49 7.22
CA LEU A 145 9.94 -20.57 7.81
C LEU A 145 11.28 -20.73 7.08
N PRO A 146 12.36 -21.15 7.77
CA PRO A 146 13.61 -21.51 7.10
C PRO A 146 13.37 -22.54 6.01
N ASP A 147 14.04 -22.40 4.87
CA ASP A 147 13.92 -23.33 3.74
C ASP A 147 14.50 -24.70 4.14
N GLY A 148 13.63 -25.66 4.46
CA GLY A 148 13.98 -27.02 4.91
C GLY A 148 14.45 -27.96 3.78
N GLY A 149 15.26 -27.48 2.84
CA GLY A 149 15.86 -28.30 1.78
C GLY A 149 14.95 -28.71 0.60
N GLY A 150 13.62 -28.57 0.72
CA GLY A 150 12.66 -28.91 -0.34
C GLY A 150 11.73 -27.77 -0.70
N GLY A 151 12.17 -26.88 -1.61
CA GLY A 151 11.32 -26.01 -2.45
C GLY A 151 10.23 -25.17 -1.76
N GLY A 152 10.55 -23.91 -1.46
CA GLY A 152 9.59 -22.84 -1.18
C GLY A 152 9.13 -22.81 0.27
N GLY A 153 9.97 -22.29 1.18
CA GLY A 153 9.69 -22.18 2.62
C GLY A 153 8.27 -21.69 2.93
N GLY A 154 7.60 -22.45 3.81
CA GLY A 154 6.24 -22.15 4.26
C GLY A 154 6.18 -20.88 5.11
N TRP A 155 4.97 -20.45 5.44
CA TRP A 155 4.75 -19.31 6.34
C TRP A 155 4.08 -19.81 7.61
N ARG A 156 4.34 -19.14 8.73
CA ARG A 156 3.60 -19.31 9.98
C ARG A 156 3.01 -17.98 10.43
N VAL A 157 1.85 -18.04 11.05
CA VAL A 157 1.21 -16.88 11.67
C VAL A 157 1.60 -16.85 13.14
N VAL A 158 2.04 -15.68 13.61
CA VAL A 158 2.31 -15.39 15.00
C VAL A 158 1.32 -14.32 15.44
N PRO A 159 0.34 -14.65 16.30
CA PRO A 159 -0.56 -13.66 16.88
C PRO A 159 0.23 -12.56 17.58
N VAL A 160 -0.22 -11.32 17.44
CA VAL A 160 0.35 -10.16 18.14
C VAL A 160 -0.71 -9.70 19.15
N PRO A 161 -0.33 -9.31 20.39
CA PRO A 161 -1.29 -8.71 21.31
C PRO A 161 -1.95 -7.49 20.67
N GLU A 162 -3.14 -7.13 21.12
CA GLU A 162 -3.77 -5.87 20.68
C GLU A 162 -2.97 -4.67 21.23
N PRO A 163 -2.88 -3.55 20.48
CA PRO A 163 -2.36 -2.31 21.03
C PRO A 163 -3.21 -1.89 22.24
N PRO A 164 -2.65 -1.15 23.21
CA PRO A 164 -3.39 -0.66 24.36
C PRO A 164 -4.34 0.49 23.92
N LEU A 165 -5.40 0.12 23.22
CA LEU A 165 -6.50 1.01 22.85
C LEU A 165 -7.17 1.51 24.14
N GLY A 166 -7.61 2.76 24.14
CA GLY A 166 -8.05 3.44 25.35
C GLY A 166 -9.31 2.84 25.99
N GLY A 167 -9.12 2.19 27.15
CA GLY A 167 -10.01 2.18 28.31
C GLY A 167 -11.16 1.16 28.37
N PRO A 168 -11.32 0.41 29.48
CA PRO A 168 -12.58 -0.25 29.82
C PRO A 168 -13.55 0.80 30.37
N GLY A 169 -14.67 1.03 29.70
CA GLY A 169 -15.76 1.86 30.22
C GLY A 169 -16.24 2.95 29.26
N ASP A 170 -17.55 2.96 29.09
CA ASP A 170 -18.40 4.09 28.73
C ASP A 170 -18.55 4.48 27.24
N TYR A 171 -19.74 4.06 26.74
CA TYR A 171 -20.46 4.48 25.53
C TYR A 171 -19.88 4.06 24.17
N TYR A 172 -19.98 2.75 23.89
CA TYR A 172 -19.87 2.15 22.54
C TYR A 172 -20.85 2.74 21.50
N CYS A 173 -21.80 3.58 21.91
CA CYS A 173 -22.73 4.25 21.01
C CYS A 173 -22.23 5.63 20.52
N ARG A 174 -21.06 6.13 20.96
CA ARG A 174 -20.59 7.49 20.61
C ARG A 174 -19.20 7.60 19.99
N LYS A 175 -18.33 6.58 20.10
CA LYS A 175 -17.02 6.62 19.44
C LYS A 175 -17.10 5.95 18.07
N PRO A 176 -16.61 6.59 16.99
CA PRO A 176 -16.42 5.91 15.71
C PRO A 176 -15.59 4.63 15.92
N ALA A 177 -15.91 3.57 15.17
CA ALA A 177 -15.07 2.38 15.18
C ALA A 177 -13.61 2.77 14.89
N PRO A 178 -12.62 2.20 15.61
CA PRO A 178 -11.23 2.52 15.36
C PRO A 178 -10.89 2.16 13.91
N VAL A 179 -10.18 3.05 13.23
CA VAL A 179 -9.77 2.88 11.83
C VAL A 179 -8.27 3.08 11.74
N VAL A 180 -7.55 2.19 11.05
CA VAL A 180 -6.14 2.41 10.75
C VAL A 180 -6.03 3.54 9.72
N THR A 181 -5.50 4.69 10.13
CA THR A 181 -5.42 5.90 9.29
C THR A 181 -4.12 5.99 8.51
N ALA A 182 -3.00 5.58 9.10
CA ALA A 182 -1.69 5.56 8.46
C ALA A 182 -0.78 4.50 9.06
N TYR A 183 0.18 4.01 8.28
CA TYR A 183 1.15 3.03 8.74
C TYR A 183 2.47 3.11 7.96
N MET A 184 3.57 2.83 8.63
CA MET A 184 4.90 2.77 8.02
C MET A 184 5.88 1.97 8.87
N THR A 185 7.02 1.62 8.30
CA THR A 185 8.15 1.06 9.05
C THR A 185 9.23 2.12 9.24
N ILE A 186 9.70 2.31 10.48
CA ILE A 186 10.84 3.17 10.83
C ILE A 186 11.87 2.31 11.58
N GLY A 187 12.99 2.02 10.91
CA GLY A 187 13.99 1.11 11.44
C GLY A 187 13.40 -0.27 11.72
N ARG A 188 13.42 -0.70 12.99
CA ARG A 188 12.89 -2.01 13.42
C ARG A 188 11.42 -1.97 13.85
N ARG A 189 10.82 -0.79 13.95
CA ARG A 189 9.48 -0.61 14.48
C ARG A 189 8.51 -0.27 13.37
N THR A 190 7.34 -0.90 13.41
CA THR A 190 6.21 -0.56 12.56
C THR A 190 5.32 0.40 13.32
N TRP A 191 5.09 1.58 12.75
CA TRP A 191 4.19 2.59 13.28
C TRP A 191 2.81 2.43 12.66
N VAL A 192 1.77 2.50 13.48
CA VAL A 192 0.36 2.38 13.10
C VAL A 192 -0.42 3.48 13.80
N SER A 193 -1.04 4.35 13.02
CA SER A 193 -1.95 5.40 13.49
C SER A 193 -3.38 4.89 13.44
N ILE A 194 -4.12 5.04 14.53
CA ILE A 194 -5.50 4.60 14.68
C ILE A 194 -6.36 5.81 15.04
N ALA A 195 -7.41 6.02 14.25
CA ALA A 195 -8.33 7.16 14.39
C ALA A 195 -8.85 7.28 15.82
N GLY A 196 -8.66 8.44 16.45
CA GLY A 196 -9.13 8.73 17.81
C GLY A 196 -8.34 8.07 18.96
N GLU A 197 -7.42 7.16 18.65
CA GLU A 197 -6.63 6.40 19.64
C GLU A 197 -5.17 6.88 19.72
N GLY A 198 -4.65 7.38 18.61
CA GLY A 198 -3.30 7.90 18.46
C GLY A 198 -2.38 6.97 17.66
N THR A 199 -1.08 7.14 17.83
CA THR A 199 -0.06 6.39 17.09
C THR A 199 0.65 5.40 18.02
N PHE A 200 0.78 4.17 17.55
CA PHE A 200 1.45 3.07 18.24
C PHE A 200 2.60 2.54 17.39
N SER A 201 3.61 1.95 18.03
CA SER A 201 4.67 1.23 17.34
C SER A 201 4.85 -0.19 17.86
N LEU A 202 5.12 -1.11 16.94
CA LEU A 202 5.32 -2.54 17.21
C LEU A 202 6.73 -2.95 16.80
N ASP A 203 7.48 -3.61 17.68
CA ASP A 203 8.69 -4.35 17.31
C ASP A 203 8.30 -5.78 16.90
N ALA A 204 8.01 -5.97 15.62
CA ALA A 204 7.64 -7.27 15.06
C ALA A 204 8.82 -8.27 15.00
N GLY A 205 10.04 -7.83 15.27
CA GLY A 205 11.25 -8.67 15.31
C GLY A 205 11.44 -9.42 16.63
N GLY A 206 10.93 -8.89 17.74
CA GLY A 206 11.08 -9.45 19.10
C GLY A 206 9.80 -10.11 19.66
N ALA A 207 9.52 -9.86 20.94
CA ALA A 207 8.33 -10.35 21.66
C ALA A 207 7.00 -9.67 21.23
N ALA A 208 6.99 -8.94 20.11
CA ALA A 208 5.82 -8.27 19.55
C ALA A 208 5.08 -7.37 20.57
N ALA A 209 5.80 -6.46 21.20
CA ALA A 209 5.24 -5.53 22.18
C ALA A 209 4.91 -4.16 21.56
N TRP A 210 3.66 -3.71 21.76
CA TRP A 210 3.21 -2.38 21.38
C TRP A 210 3.74 -1.31 22.32
N ARG A 211 4.00 -0.12 21.77
CA ARG A 211 4.31 1.12 22.48
C ARG A 211 3.38 2.21 21.95
N LYS A 212 2.78 3.01 22.83
CA LYS A 212 2.11 4.25 22.40
C LYS A 212 3.17 5.32 22.15
N GLU A 213 3.25 5.81 20.92
CA GLU A 213 4.17 6.88 20.51
C GLU A 213 3.60 8.27 20.85
N GLY A 214 2.27 8.38 20.85
CA GLY A 214 1.56 9.56 21.32
C GLY A 214 0.06 9.47 21.09
N SER A 215 -0.69 10.39 21.69
CA SER A 215 -2.14 10.54 21.45
C SER A 215 -2.46 11.28 20.15
N TRP A 216 -1.44 11.66 19.38
CA TRP A 216 -1.57 12.25 18.05
C TRP A 216 -1.64 11.17 16.97
N GLU A 217 -2.31 11.49 15.87
CA GLU A 217 -2.31 10.69 14.65
C GLU A 217 -1.23 11.17 13.69
N LEU A 218 -0.71 10.26 12.86
CA LEU A 218 0.19 10.65 11.78
C LEU A 218 -0.58 11.52 10.77
N PRO A 219 -0.02 12.66 10.30
CA PRO A 219 -0.68 13.53 9.33
C PRO A 219 -0.61 12.99 7.89
N LEU A 220 -0.62 11.67 7.74
CA LEU A 220 -0.54 10.93 6.49
C LEU A 220 -1.74 9.97 6.41
N HIS A 221 -1.94 9.36 5.25
CA HIS A 221 -3.03 8.45 4.98
C HIS A 221 -2.51 7.20 4.27
N GLY A 222 -2.92 6.03 4.76
CA GLY A 222 -2.49 4.73 4.24
C GLY A 222 -1.00 4.47 4.48
N GLN A 223 -0.36 3.81 3.52
CA GLN A 223 1.06 3.47 3.60
C GLN A 223 1.94 4.71 3.38
N ALA A 224 2.84 4.98 4.33
CA ALA A 224 3.95 5.91 4.16
C ALA A 224 5.29 5.16 4.21
N MET A 225 6.36 5.80 3.72
CA MET A 225 7.71 5.24 3.79
C MET A 225 8.68 6.28 4.36
N TYR A 226 9.39 5.90 5.41
CA TYR A 226 10.53 6.69 5.88
C TYR A 226 11.71 6.48 4.93
N VAL A 227 12.13 7.53 4.25
CA VAL A 227 13.23 7.48 3.28
C VAL A 227 14.43 8.20 3.86
N ARG A 228 15.42 7.43 4.30
CA ARG A 228 16.61 7.94 5.00
C ARG A 228 17.37 8.96 4.16
N GLU A 229 17.49 8.76 2.85
CA GLU A 229 18.17 9.71 1.95
C GLU A 229 17.44 11.06 1.87
N LEU A 230 16.13 11.06 2.12
CA LEU A 230 15.30 12.26 2.16
C LEU A 230 15.11 12.76 3.59
N GLY A 231 15.50 12.02 4.63
CA GLY A 231 15.35 12.39 6.04
C GLY A 231 13.92 12.78 6.42
N ALA A 232 12.93 12.12 5.82
CA ALA A 232 11.51 12.40 6.02
C ALA A 232 10.67 11.15 5.75
N ALA A 233 9.48 11.08 6.36
CA ALA A 233 8.45 10.15 5.94
C ALA A 233 7.70 10.72 4.74
N ILE A 234 7.66 9.98 3.64
CA ILE A 234 6.93 10.35 2.43
C ILE A 234 5.64 9.54 2.39
N GLY A 235 4.51 10.21 2.22
CA GLY A 235 3.19 9.60 2.24
C GLY A 235 2.17 10.47 1.52
N LEU A 236 0.93 10.01 1.47
CA LEU A 236 -0.17 10.86 1.02
C LEU A 236 -0.77 11.56 2.24
N GLY A 237 -0.88 12.89 2.21
CA GLY A 237 -1.54 13.67 3.25
C GLY A 237 -2.91 14.15 2.79
N ARG A 238 -3.82 14.39 3.74
CA ARG A 238 -5.11 15.02 3.47
C ARG A 238 -4.92 16.52 3.29
N GLY A 239 -5.54 17.06 2.24
CA GLY A 239 -5.52 18.47 1.91
C GLY A 239 -6.89 18.97 1.45
N PRO A 240 -7.10 20.29 1.43
CA PRO A 240 -8.30 20.88 0.86
C PRO A 240 -8.42 20.49 -0.62
N GLY A 241 -9.55 19.89 -0.96
CA GLY A 241 -9.94 19.54 -2.30
C GLY A 241 -10.66 20.69 -3.01
N PRO A 242 -10.79 20.59 -4.34
CA PRO A 242 -11.73 21.42 -5.08
C PRO A 242 -13.15 21.28 -4.49
N TYR A 243 -13.91 22.37 -4.51
CA TYR A 243 -15.31 22.40 -4.02
C TYR A 243 -15.51 22.07 -2.53
N GLY A 244 -14.47 22.25 -1.70
CA GLY A 244 -14.58 22.08 -0.24
C GLY A 244 -14.48 20.62 0.25
N GLY A 245 -14.17 19.67 -0.64
CA GLY A 245 -13.88 18.28 -0.27
C GLY A 245 -12.49 18.10 0.35
N VAL A 246 -12.13 16.85 0.67
CA VAL A 246 -10.77 16.46 1.07
C VAL A 246 -10.16 15.62 -0.03
N VAL A 247 -8.95 15.99 -0.47
CA VAL A 247 -8.15 15.21 -1.44
C VAL A 247 -6.86 14.75 -0.80
N LEU A 248 -6.19 13.81 -1.45
CA LEU A 248 -4.88 13.36 -1.06
C LEU A 248 -3.83 13.95 -2.00
N TRP A 249 -2.70 14.34 -1.44
CA TRP A 249 -1.52 14.76 -2.19
C TRP A 249 -0.25 14.22 -1.54
N LEU A 250 0.84 14.18 -2.28
CA LEU A 250 2.14 13.79 -1.77
C LEU A 250 2.60 14.77 -0.69
N CYS A 251 3.05 14.25 0.43
CA CYS A 251 3.58 15.02 1.55
C CYS A 251 4.91 14.44 2.03
N ALA A 252 5.77 15.34 2.54
CA ALA A 252 6.92 15.00 3.37
C ALA A 252 6.63 15.39 4.82
N CYS A 253 6.71 14.42 5.71
CA CYS A 253 6.44 14.54 7.13
C CYS A 253 7.74 14.39 7.94
N ASP A 254 7.93 15.30 8.89
CA ASP A 254 8.88 15.16 9.97
C ASP A 254 8.28 14.28 11.06
N VAL A 255 8.72 13.03 11.12
CA VAL A 255 8.28 12.05 12.12
C VAL A 255 9.13 12.08 13.39
N GLU A 256 10.14 12.95 13.47
CA GLU A 256 10.92 13.18 14.69
C GLU A 256 10.29 14.29 15.54
N ALA A 257 9.58 15.22 14.91
CA ALA A 257 8.70 16.15 15.61
C ALA A 257 7.63 15.41 16.46
N ARG A 258 7.24 16.02 17.59
CA ARG A 258 6.23 15.47 18.52
C ARG A 258 5.21 16.58 18.83
N PRO A 259 4.02 16.59 18.21
CA PRO A 259 3.53 15.63 17.20
C PRO A 259 4.28 15.75 15.85
N PRO A 260 4.26 14.70 15.00
CA PRO A 260 4.77 14.78 13.63
C PRO A 260 4.09 15.88 12.83
N VAL A 261 4.87 16.55 11.97
CA VAL A 261 4.40 17.71 11.19
C VAL A 261 4.65 17.52 9.70
N ILE A 262 3.77 18.03 8.86
CA ILE A 262 4.00 18.12 7.42
C ILE A 262 4.96 19.27 7.15
N ARG A 263 6.16 18.96 6.63
CA ARG A 263 7.15 19.99 6.25
C ARG A 263 6.86 20.53 4.86
N ARG A 264 6.33 19.68 3.97
CA ARG A 264 6.05 20.03 2.59
C ARG A 264 4.92 19.19 2.02
N SER A 265 4.08 19.82 1.23
CA SER A 265 3.03 19.18 0.43
C SER A 265 3.20 19.60 -1.03
N TRP A 266 2.80 18.71 -1.94
CA TRP A 266 2.83 18.94 -3.40
C TRP A 266 1.43 18.74 -3.95
N ASN A 267 0.60 19.77 -3.92
CA ASN A 267 -0.80 19.70 -4.35
C ASN A 267 -0.96 19.37 -5.84
N GLU A 268 0.06 19.67 -6.65
CA GLU A 268 0.15 19.30 -8.06
C GLU A 268 0.19 17.77 -8.30
N THR A 269 0.33 16.97 -7.25
CA THR A 269 0.33 15.50 -7.33
C THR A 269 -1.05 14.85 -7.25
N PHE A 270 -2.09 15.65 -7.00
CA PHE A 270 -3.48 15.21 -7.15
C PHE A 270 -3.93 15.42 -8.61
N PRO A 271 -4.44 14.40 -9.32
CA PRO A 271 -4.84 14.57 -10.72
C PRO A 271 -6.16 15.33 -10.80
N ARG A 272 -6.16 16.49 -11.45
CA ARG A 272 -7.35 17.34 -11.62
C ARG A 272 -8.43 16.64 -12.44
N GLU A 273 -8.06 15.69 -13.28
CA GLU A 273 -8.96 14.88 -14.10
C GLU A 273 -9.88 14.00 -13.24
N LEU A 274 -9.46 13.62 -12.01
CA LEU A 274 -10.33 12.90 -11.06
C LEU A 274 -11.50 13.76 -10.57
N VAL A 275 -11.31 15.08 -10.53
CA VAL A 275 -12.35 16.03 -10.12
C VAL A 275 -13.48 16.06 -11.14
N ALA A 276 -13.12 16.08 -12.42
CA ALA A 276 -14.07 16.07 -13.53
C ALA A 276 -14.84 14.74 -13.65
N ALA A 277 -14.27 13.65 -13.11
CA ALA A 277 -14.86 12.32 -13.17
C ALA A 277 -15.96 12.05 -12.11
N HIS A 278 -16.23 13.00 -11.20
CA HIS A 278 -17.19 12.86 -10.09
C HIS A 278 -17.09 11.52 -9.34
N SER A 279 -15.87 11.00 -9.19
CA SER A 279 -15.65 9.70 -8.56
C SER A 279 -15.86 9.82 -7.05
N GLN A 280 -17.10 9.58 -6.63
CA GLN A 280 -17.53 9.50 -5.23
C GLN A 280 -17.04 8.23 -4.50
N TYR A 281 -16.22 7.41 -5.17
CA TYR A 281 -15.82 6.10 -4.66
C TYR A 281 -14.49 6.14 -3.91
N ASP A 282 -14.55 5.62 -2.68
CA ASP A 282 -13.49 5.29 -1.71
C ASP A 282 -12.35 4.45 -2.29
N CYS A 283 -11.52 5.02 -3.15
CA CYS A 283 -10.19 4.50 -3.44
C CYS A 283 -9.19 5.65 -3.26
N PRO A 284 -8.84 5.97 -2.00
CA PRO A 284 -7.75 6.89 -1.74
C PRO A 284 -6.52 6.41 -2.52
N GLY A 285 -5.84 7.32 -3.20
CA GLY A 285 -4.64 6.97 -3.92
C GLY A 285 -3.67 6.21 -3.03
N ASN A 286 -2.84 5.36 -3.63
CA ASN A 286 -1.83 4.62 -2.89
C ASN A 286 -0.43 4.97 -3.42
N LEU A 287 0.57 4.84 -2.55
CA LEU A 287 1.94 5.26 -2.82
C LEU A 287 2.90 4.08 -2.70
N VAL A 288 3.84 4.00 -3.65
CA VAL A 288 4.96 3.06 -3.61
C VAL A 288 6.28 3.79 -3.87
N TYR A 289 7.33 3.44 -3.14
CA TYR A 289 8.72 3.79 -3.34
C TYR A 289 9.44 2.77 -4.23
N VAL A 290 10.20 3.26 -5.21
CA VAL A 290 10.97 2.41 -6.15
C VAL A 290 12.48 2.65 -6.07
N GLY A 291 12.95 3.25 -4.97
CA GLY A 291 14.36 3.57 -4.75
C GLY A 291 14.81 4.89 -5.39
N ASP A 292 15.96 5.40 -4.94
CA ASP A 292 16.61 6.62 -5.44
C ASP A 292 15.71 7.88 -5.39
N GLY A 293 14.90 8.01 -4.35
CA GLY A 293 13.95 9.13 -4.19
C GLY A 293 12.79 9.12 -5.19
N ARG A 294 12.57 8.02 -5.91
CA ARG A 294 11.45 7.87 -6.86
C ARG A 294 10.27 7.17 -6.24
N PHE A 295 9.09 7.69 -6.48
CA PHE A 295 7.83 7.12 -6.04
C PHE A 295 6.84 7.05 -7.18
N CYS A 296 5.87 6.14 -7.07
CA CYS A 296 4.72 6.09 -7.95
C CYS A 296 3.46 6.24 -7.10
N ILE A 297 2.62 7.20 -7.44
CA ILE A 297 1.28 7.35 -6.87
C ILE A 297 0.32 6.66 -7.84
N CYS A 298 -0.64 5.92 -7.32
CA CYS A 298 -1.69 5.28 -8.10
C CYS A 298 -3.04 5.80 -7.62
N TRP A 299 -3.83 6.27 -8.57
CA TRP A 299 -5.21 6.71 -8.37
C TRP A 299 -6.14 5.85 -9.22
N VAL A 300 -7.39 5.72 -8.78
CA VAL A 300 -8.44 5.07 -9.57
C VAL A 300 -9.47 6.14 -9.92
N ALA A 301 -9.71 6.33 -11.21
CA ALA A 301 -10.70 7.25 -11.75
C ALA A 301 -11.89 6.47 -12.30
N GLY A 302 -13.12 6.92 -12.07
CA GLY A 302 -14.24 6.50 -12.91
C GLY A 302 -14.13 7.14 -14.28
N VAL A 303 -14.25 6.36 -15.37
CA VAL A 303 -14.18 6.89 -16.74
C VAL A 303 -15.48 6.71 -17.52
N GLU A 304 -16.36 5.80 -17.08
CA GLU A 304 -17.72 5.62 -17.60
C GLU A 304 -18.67 5.32 -16.43
N HIS A 305 -19.91 5.81 -16.51
CA HIS A 305 -20.96 5.61 -15.50
C HIS A 305 -22.18 4.97 -16.15
N ASP A 306 -22.75 3.93 -15.53
CA ASP A 306 -23.90 3.19 -16.10
C ASP A 306 -25.18 4.04 -16.11
N ARG A 307 -25.28 5.02 -15.21
CA ARG A 307 -26.38 5.99 -15.10
C ARG A 307 -25.83 7.38 -14.81
N PRO A 308 -25.61 8.23 -15.83
CA PRO A 308 -25.06 9.57 -15.63
C PRO A 308 -25.96 10.47 -14.77
N GLU A 309 -27.26 10.18 -14.71
CA GLU A 309 -28.27 10.97 -13.98
C GLU A 309 -28.27 10.71 -12.46
N THR A 310 -27.85 9.50 -12.02
CA THR A 310 -27.84 9.13 -10.58
C THR A 310 -26.43 9.05 -10.00
N ASN A 311 -25.38 9.26 -10.81
CA ASN A 311 -23.96 9.23 -10.44
C ASN A 311 -23.49 7.93 -9.75
N ASP A 312 -24.34 6.90 -9.70
CA ASP A 312 -24.30 5.96 -8.59
C ASP A 312 -23.45 4.72 -8.84
N MET A 313 -23.16 4.32 -10.09
CA MET A 313 -22.25 3.20 -10.35
C MET A 313 -21.30 3.48 -11.52
N VAL A 314 -20.00 3.45 -11.22
CA VAL A 314 -18.92 3.54 -12.20
C VAL A 314 -18.87 2.23 -13.00
N ALA A 315 -19.20 2.32 -14.29
CA ALA A 315 -19.20 1.22 -15.24
C ALA A 315 -17.78 0.78 -15.61
N ARG A 316 -16.85 1.74 -15.72
CA ARG A 316 -15.43 1.49 -16.01
C ARG A 316 -14.55 2.40 -15.21
N THR A 317 -13.45 1.85 -14.70
CA THR A 317 -12.39 2.65 -14.08
C THR A 317 -11.15 2.73 -14.97
N ALA A 318 -10.35 3.75 -14.70
CA ALA A 318 -8.99 3.82 -15.18
C ALA A 318 -8.03 4.02 -14.01
N VAL A 319 -6.88 3.39 -14.10
CA VAL A 319 -5.77 3.60 -13.19
C VAL A 319 -4.95 4.77 -13.72
N VAL A 320 -4.84 5.82 -12.92
CA VAL A 320 -3.95 6.94 -13.16
C VAL A 320 -2.71 6.74 -12.31
N THR A 321 -1.60 6.41 -12.95
CA THR A 321 -0.30 6.37 -12.25
C THR A 321 0.45 7.66 -12.45
N MET A 322 1.10 8.12 -11.39
CA MET A 322 1.90 9.33 -11.36
C MET A 322 3.30 9.02 -10.84
N ALA A 323 4.27 9.03 -11.73
CA ALA A 323 5.67 8.81 -11.38
C ALA A 323 6.31 10.13 -10.91
N VAL A 324 6.80 10.15 -9.67
CA VAL A 324 7.42 11.31 -9.02
C VAL A 324 8.86 11.06 -8.62
N ARG A 325 9.68 12.11 -8.63
CA ARG A 325 11.05 12.07 -8.09
C ARG A 325 11.24 13.21 -7.09
N LEU A 326 11.63 12.85 -5.88
CA LEU A 326 12.04 13.76 -4.82
C LEU A 326 13.57 13.80 -4.72
N ARG A 327 14.12 14.99 -4.55
CA ARG A 327 15.55 15.20 -4.28
C ARG A 327 15.71 16.27 -3.20
N ARG A 328 16.76 16.16 -2.40
CA ARG A 328 17.22 17.28 -1.58
C ARG A 328 18.03 18.24 -2.44
N SER A 329 17.71 19.53 -2.36
CA SER A 329 18.48 20.60 -2.97
C SER A 329 19.80 20.83 -2.21
N ALA A 330 20.70 21.64 -2.76
CA ALA A 330 21.92 22.04 -2.07
C ALA A 330 21.64 22.77 -0.73
N GLY A 331 20.50 23.46 -0.62
CA GLY A 331 20.02 24.10 0.61
C GLY A 331 19.27 23.15 1.56
N GLY A 332 19.21 21.85 1.26
CA GLY A 332 18.55 20.85 2.10
C GLY A 332 17.05 20.69 1.88
N GLU A 333 16.42 21.55 1.08
CA GLU A 333 14.99 21.53 0.76
C GLU A 333 14.59 20.35 -0.13
N LEU A 334 13.42 19.75 0.13
CA LEU A 334 12.89 18.67 -0.71
C LEU A 334 12.18 19.23 -1.95
N GLN A 335 12.62 18.82 -3.13
CA GLN A 335 12.05 19.27 -4.41
C GLN A 335 11.45 18.11 -5.19
N LEU A 336 10.29 18.35 -5.80
CA LEU A 336 9.64 17.48 -6.77
C LEU A 336 10.16 17.85 -8.16
N THR A 337 10.74 16.90 -8.89
CA THR A 337 11.45 17.21 -10.15
C THR A 337 10.95 16.47 -11.38
N LYS A 338 10.03 15.51 -11.25
CA LYS A 338 9.49 14.76 -12.40
C LYS A 338 8.06 14.35 -12.09
N LEU A 339 7.19 14.46 -13.10
CA LEU A 339 5.79 14.08 -13.05
C LEU A 339 5.44 13.40 -14.37
N ARG A 340 4.91 12.18 -14.33
CA ARG A 340 4.41 11.50 -15.55
C ARG A 340 3.13 10.75 -15.27
N TYR A 341 2.22 10.80 -16.23
CA TYR A 341 0.88 10.22 -16.16
C TYR A 341 0.76 8.99 -17.04
N HIS A 342 0.14 7.93 -16.53
CA HIS A 342 -0.36 6.85 -17.38
C HIS A 342 -1.80 6.54 -17.03
N LEU A 343 -2.66 6.59 -18.04
CA LEU A 343 -4.02 6.05 -17.99
C LEU A 343 -3.97 4.59 -18.43
N MET A 344 -4.47 3.70 -17.59
CA MET A 344 -4.61 2.29 -17.92
C MET A 344 -6.06 1.89 -17.65
N SER A 345 -6.71 1.23 -18.60
CA SER A 345 -8.07 0.70 -18.40
C SER A 345 -7.95 -0.75 -17.92
N PRO A 346 -8.04 -1.02 -16.61
CA PRO A 346 -8.43 -2.34 -16.18
C PRO A 346 -9.89 -2.55 -16.61
N GLN A 347 -10.28 -3.78 -16.94
CA GLN A 347 -11.71 -4.13 -16.97
C GLN A 347 -12.31 -4.19 -15.55
N GLY A 348 -11.52 -3.85 -14.51
CA GLY A 348 -11.87 -3.93 -13.10
C GLY A 348 -12.29 -2.62 -12.43
N ARG A 349 -12.71 -2.72 -11.17
CA ARG A 349 -13.28 -1.62 -10.36
C ARG A 349 -12.27 -0.92 -9.46
N ARG A 350 -11.22 -1.63 -9.01
CA ARG A 350 -10.24 -1.07 -8.09
C ARG A 350 -8.84 -1.52 -8.48
N ALA A 351 -7.86 -0.68 -8.22
CA ALA A 351 -6.47 -1.07 -8.35
C ALA A 351 -5.60 -0.36 -7.31
N TYR A 352 -4.53 -1.03 -6.91
CA TYR A 352 -3.51 -0.45 -6.05
C TYR A 352 -2.14 -1.07 -6.35
N PHE A 353 -1.09 -0.33 -6.03
CA PHE A 353 0.28 -0.76 -6.24
C PHE A 353 0.88 -1.29 -4.94
N VAL A 354 1.67 -2.36 -5.03
CA VAL A 354 2.45 -2.92 -3.92
C VAL A 354 3.89 -3.10 -4.34
N GLN A 355 4.79 -3.06 -3.37
CA GLN A 355 6.22 -3.18 -3.58
C GLN A 355 6.82 -4.21 -2.64
N PRO A 356 7.93 -4.85 -3.04
CA PRO A 356 8.79 -5.52 -2.07
C PRO A 356 9.31 -4.54 -1.02
N HIS A 357 9.66 -5.05 0.16
CA HIS A 357 10.36 -4.26 1.15
C HIS A 357 11.67 -3.70 0.57
N ILE A 358 11.90 -2.39 0.75
CA ILE A 358 13.14 -1.72 0.36
C ILE A 358 13.90 -1.42 1.66
N PRO A 359 15.08 -2.03 1.88
CA PRO A 359 15.86 -1.90 3.10
C PRO A 359 16.35 -0.49 3.41
#